data_AF-A0A218WDL0-F1
#
_entry.id   AF-A0A218WDL0-F1
#
_cell.length_a   1.000
_cell.length_b   1.000
_cell.length_c   1.000
_cell.angle_alpha   90.00
_cell.angle_beta   90.00
_cell.angle_gamma   90.00
#
_symmetry.space_group_name_H-M   'P 1'
#
loop_
_entity.id
_entity.type
_entity.pdbx_description
1 polymer ?
#
loop_
_entity_poly.entity_id
_entity_poly.type
_entity_poly.pdbx_seq_one_letter_code
_entity_poly.pdbx_strand_id
1 'polypeptide(L)'
;MAASHIRSNSLPSRTHPLSNIVEEKLQRLRSSEGTSTSLSVCRKLGGLKNLYDSVDDWLQLSLTQQILSRQNNRQCVEHLLEGSVQTLDVCATLREVLSQMKESLRELESSLRRRTALANKLDPYITSRKKMKKIICRMMENLKKMEKKQNIVKKDNQVEQEAARSILKEVEETSISVFESFLCFLSKPKTRSSGWSLVSKVVSSKRISCEAAADASEVEELDIELLIMKSNKDNSILMRDVQKRVEALESSIREIEEVCECVYRSLVKTRVSLLNILDH
;
A
#
# COMPACT_ATOMS: atom_id res chain seq x y z
N MET A 1 -36.82 -44.52 31.66
CA MET A 1 -36.77 -43.57 30.53
C MET A 1 -36.24 -42.25 31.04
N ALA A 2 -34.96 -41.96 30.79
CA ALA A 2 -34.38 -40.65 31.13
C ALA A 2 -34.55 -39.72 29.92
N ALA A 3 -35.32 -38.65 30.09
CA ALA A 3 -35.48 -37.62 29.08
C ALA A 3 -34.20 -36.78 28.99
N SER A 4 -33.49 -36.89 27.87
CA SER A 4 -32.30 -36.09 27.59
C SER A 4 -32.75 -34.71 27.07
N HIS A 5 -32.52 -33.66 27.87
CA HIS A 5 -32.68 -32.29 27.42
C HIS A 5 -31.65 -31.98 26.33
N ILE A 6 -32.13 -31.81 25.10
CA ILE A 6 -31.37 -31.25 23.99
C ILE A 6 -31.09 -29.78 24.33
N ARG A 7 -29.87 -29.46 24.73
CA ARG A 7 -29.40 -28.08 24.86
C ARG A 7 -29.37 -27.45 23.47
N SER A 8 -30.13 -26.38 23.31
CA SER A 8 -30.18 -25.58 22.09
C SER A 8 -28.78 -25.05 21.76
N ASN A 9 -28.23 -25.44 20.61
CA ASN A 9 -27.06 -24.77 20.06
C ASN A 9 -27.48 -23.35 19.66
N SER A 10 -27.02 -22.35 20.41
CA SER A 10 -27.10 -20.95 20.01
C SER A 10 -26.42 -20.78 18.65
N LEU A 11 -27.20 -20.46 17.62
CA LEU A 11 -26.70 -19.97 16.35
C LEU A 11 -25.70 -18.83 16.61
N PRO A 12 -24.60 -18.71 15.82
CA PRO A 12 -23.75 -17.54 15.93
C PRO A 12 -24.63 -16.31 15.74
N SER A 13 -24.52 -15.35 16.67
CA SER A 13 -25.26 -14.10 16.67
C SER A 13 -25.23 -13.52 15.25
N ARG A 14 -26.42 -13.36 14.63
CA ARG A 14 -26.56 -12.85 13.26
C ARG A 14 -25.89 -11.48 13.17
N THR A 15 -24.66 -11.44 12.69
CA THR A 15 -23.99 -10.22 12.25
C THR A 15 -24.75 -9.66 11.05
N HIS A 16 -24.77 -8.34 10.91
CA HIS A 16 -25.52 -7.67 9.85
C HIS A 16 -24.94 -8.06 8.48
N PRO A 17 -25.74 -8.32 7.43
CA PRO A 17 -25.21 -8.75 6.12
C PRO A 17 -24.09 -7.86 5.55
N LEU A 18 -24.16 -6.54 5.80
CA LEU A 18 -23.12 -5.60 5.39
C LEU A 18 -21.81 -5.71 6.18
N SER A 19 -21.82 -6.11 7.47
CA SER A 19 -20.57 -6.36 8.20
C SER A 19 -19.83 -7.56 7.64
N ASN A 20 -20.57 -8.61 7.24
CA ASN A 20 -19.99 -9.80 6.60
C ASN A 20 -19.34 -9.47 5.25
N ILE A 21 -19.91 -8.53 4.48
CA ILE A 21 -19.33 -8.06 3.21
C ILE A 21 -17.99 -7.35 3.45
N VAL A 22 -17.91 -6.52 4.50
CA VAL A 22 -16.66 -5.85 4.89
C VAL A 22 -15.61 -6.88 5.30
N GLU A 23 -15.98 -7.85 6.13
CA GLU A 23 -15.11 -8.95 6.57
C GLU A 23 -14.62 -9.83 5.40
N GLU A 24 -15.48 -10.15 4.44
CA GLU A 24 -15.08 -10.90 3.23
C GLU A 24 -14.03 -10.12 2.43
N LYS A 25 -14.24 -8.81 2.23
CA LYS A 25 -13.29 -7.95 1.51
C LYS A 25 -11.97 -7.81 2.25
N LEU A 26 -11.99 -7.70 3.58
CA LEU A 26 -10.79 -7.74 4.43
C LEU A 26 -10.03 -9.05 4.24
N GLN A 27 -10.72 -10.19 4.32
CA GLN A 27 -10.09 -11.49 4.18
C GLN A 27 -9.48 -11.69 2.79
N ARG A 28 -10.15 -11.23 1.73
CA ARG A 28 -9.64 -11.27 0.35
C ARG A 28 -8.38 -10.41 0.18
N LEU A 29 -8.31 -9.24 0.80
CA LEU A 29 -7.12 -8.38 0.74
C LEU A 29 -5.95 -8.98 1.51
N ARG A 30 -6.20 -9.61 2.67
CA ARG A 30 -5.17 -10.29 3.47
C ARG A 30 -4.59 -11.53 2.81
N SER A 31 -5.44 -12.32 2.16
CA SER A 31 -5.00 -13.51 1.43
C SER A 31 -4.34 -13.21 0.08
N SER A 32 -4.35 -11.94 -0.35
CA SER A 32 -3.68 -11.49 -1.56
C SER A 32 -2.16 -11.38 -1.34
N GLU A 33 -1.50 -12.51 -1.16
CA GLU A 33 -0.05 -12.65 -1.34
C GLU A 33 0.29 -12.44 -2.82
N GLY A 34 1.35 -11.69 -3.11
CA GLY A 34 1.67 -11.38 -4.49
C GLY A 34 3.02 -10.70 -4.66
N THR A 35 3.63 -11.00 -5.81
CA THR A 35 4.85 -10.38 -6.32
C THR A 35 4.72 -8.85 -6.37
N SER A 36 5.87 -8.16 -6.31
CA SER A 36 5.95 -6.70 -6.39
C SER A 36 5.77 -6.22 -7.84
N THR A 37 4.58 -6.44 -8.40
CA THR A 37 4.20 -6.09 -9.79
C THR A 37 3.15 -4.98 -9.80
N SER A 38 3.10 -4.22 -10.89
CA SER A 38 2.13 -3.14 -11.08
C SER A 38 0.69 -3.65 -11.03
N LEU A 39 0.42 -4.79 -11.68
CA LEU A 39 -0.89 -5.45 -11.64
C LEU A 39 -1.32 -5.84 -10.22
N SER A 40 -0.40 -6.40 -9.42
CA SER A 40 -0.66 -6.76 -8.01
C SER A 40 -1.03 -5.51 -7.20
N VAL A 41 -0.29 -4.41 -7.40
CA VAL A 41 -0.58 -3.12 -6.77
C VAL A 41 -1.95 -2.57 -7.19
N CYS A 42 -2.27 -2.51 -8.48
CA CYS A 42 -3.58 -2.07 -8.98
C CYS A 42 -4.72 -2.88 -8.36
N ARG A 43 -4.57 -4.22 -8.31
CA ARG A 43 -5.58 -5.11 -7.73
C ARG A 43 -5.77 -4.87 -6.23
N LYS A 44 -4.69 -4.70 -5.47
CA LYS A 44 -4.76 -4.40 -4.04
C LYS A 44 -5.39 -3.03 -3.77
N LEU A 45 -5.01 -1.99 -4.52
CA LEU A 45 -5.61 -0.66 -4.40
C LEU A 45 -7.09 -0.65 -4.80
N GLY A 46 -7.46 -1.35 -5.89
CA GLY A 46 -8.86 -1.50 -6.30
C GLY A 46 -9.68 -2.28 -5.26
N GLY A 47 -9.09 -3.32 -4.67
CA GLY A 47 -9.68 -4.04 -3.54
C GLY A 47 -9.87 -3.15 -2.31
N LEU A 48 -8.90 -2.29 -2.01
CA LEU A 48 -8.96 -1.33 -0.91
C LEU A 48 -10.07 -0.28 -1.14
N LYS A 49 -10.18 0.26 -2.35
CA LYS A 49 -11.29 1.14 -2.75
C LYS A 49 -12.64 0.46 -2.50
N ASN A 50 -12.79 -0.78 -2.97
CA ASN A 50 -14.02 -1.55 -2.79
C ASN A 50 -14.31 -1.85 -1.32
N LEU A 51 -13.28 -2.04 -0.49
CA LEU A 51 -13.43 -2.20 0.96
C LEU A 51 -14.00 -0.92 1.57
N TYR A 52 -13.40 0.23 1.29
CA TYR A 52 -13.86 1.52 1.83
C TYR A 52 -15.27 1.89 1.39
N ASP A 53 -15.67 1.58 0.15
CA ASP A 53 -17.05 1.77 -0.29
C ASP A 53 -18.04 0.97 0.57
N SER A 54 -17.72 -0.30 0.88
CA SER A 54 -18.58 -1.12 1.75
C SER A 54 -18.52 -0.71 3.22
N VAL A 55 -17.39 -0.20 3.69
CA VAL A 55 -17.29 0.39 5.02
C VAL A 55 -18.20 1.61 5.11
N ASP A 56 -18.22 2.45 4.09
CA ASP A 56 -19.10 3.61 4.04
C ASP A 56 -20.59 3.21 4.06
N ASP A 57 -21.00 2.24 3.24
CA ASP A 57 -22.36 1.69 3.27
C ASP A 57 -22.73 1.10 4.65
N TRP A 58 -21.77 0.44 5.30
CA TRP A 58 -21.96 -0.14 6.64
C TRP A 58 -22.04 0.92 7.75
N LEU A 59 -21.27 2.01 7.63
CA LEU A 59 -21.30 3.16 8.56
C LEU A 59 -22.59 3.98 8.44
N GLN A 60 -23.31 3.90 7.32
CA GLN A 60 -24.61 4.56 7.14
C GLN A 60 -25.77 3.83 7.85
N LEU A 61 -25.56 2.60 8.33
CA LEU A 61 -26.58 1.86 9.06
C LEU A 61 -26.84 2.49 10.43
N SER A 62 -28.11 2.75 10.74
CA SER A 62 -28.54 3.31 12.03
C SER A 62 -28.01 2.52 13.24
N LEU A 63 -28.01 1.19 13.16
CA LEU A 63 -27.47 0.33 14.22
C LEU A 63 -25.96 0.53 14.39
N THR A 64 -25.20 0.62 13.29
CA THR A 64 -23.75 0.87 13.34
C THR A 64 -23.46 2.26 13.92
N GLN A 65 -24.20 3.28 13.48
CA GLN A 65 -24.09 4.65 14.01
C GLN A 65 -24.38 4.69 15.52
N GLN A 66 -25.47 4.05 15.96
CA GLN A 66 -25.85 3.98 17.37
C GLN A 66 -24.80 3.25 18.21
N ILE A 67 -24.17 2.20 17.68
CA ILE A 67 -23.08 1.51 18.37
C ILE A 67 -21.87 2.44 18.48
N LEU A 68 -21.44 3.05 17.38
CA LEU A 68 -20.23 3.87 17.33
C LEU A 68 -20.35 5.22 18.06
N SER A 69 -21.55 5.78 18.18
CA SER A 69 -21.79 7.02 18.93
C SER A 69 -21.84 6.82 20.46
N ARG A 70 -21.92 5.57 20.95
CA ARG A 70 -21.83 5.30 22.39
C ARG A 70 -20.53 5.84 22.97
N GLN A 71 -20.60 6.37 24.20
CA GLN A 71 -19.45 6.93 24.90
C GLN A 71 -18.22 5.99 24.94
N ASN A 72 -18.45 4.67 25.05
CA ASN A 72 -17.38 3.67 25.07
C ASN A 72 -16.64 3.53 23.73
N ASN A 73 -17.24 3.93 22.61
CA ASN A 73 -16.67 3.87 21.27
C ASN A 73 -16.18 5.22 20.75
N ARG A 74 -16.61 6.33 21.36
CA ARG A 74 -16.20 7.68 20.95
C ARG A 74 -14.67 7.82 20.82
N GLN A 75 -13.92 7.40 21.85
CA GLN A 75 -12.46 7.43 21.82
C GLN A 75 -11.86 6.57 20.69
N CYS A 76 -12.52 5.47 20.34
CA CYS A 76 -12.09 4.65 19.22
C CYS A 76 -12.30 5.36 17.88
N VAL A 77 -13.45 6.00 17.69
CA VAL A 77 -13.75 6.76 16.47
C VAL A 77 -12.82 7.97 16.34
N GLU A 78 -12.50 8.65 17.45
CA GLU A 78 -11.50 9.72 17.48
C GLU A 78 -10.10 9.23 17.08
N HIS A 79 -9.66 8.07 17.59
CA HIS A 79 -8.39 7.46 17.17
C HIS A 79 -8.39 7.07 15.68
N LEU A 80 -9.49 6.49 15.18
CA LEU A 80 -9.64 6.16 13.76
C LEU A 80 -9.62 7.42 12.88
N LEU A 81 -10.20 8.52 13.36
CA LEU A 81 -10.11 9.81 12.70
C LEU A 81 -8.68 10.32 12.67
N GLU A 82 -7.91 10.22 13.76
CA GLU A 82 -6.47 10.55 13.74
C GLU A 82 -5.71 9.68 12.73
N GLY A 83 -5.94 8.36 12.75
CA GLY A 83 -5.35 7.41 11.81
C GLY A 83 -5.69 7.74 10.35
N SER A 84 -6.95 8.08 10.07
CA SER A 84 -7.40 8.43 8.72
C SER A 84 -6.71 9.67 8.14
N VAL A 85 -6.34 10.66 8.97
CA VAL A 85 -5.53 11.81 8.52
C VAL A 85 -4.18 11.32 8.03
N GLN A 86 -3.51 10.49 8.83
CA GLN A 86 -2.19 9.95 8.50
C GLN A 86 -2.25 9.09 7.23
N THR A 87 -3.30 8.29 7.05
CA THR A 87 -3.53 7.51 5.82
C THR A 87 -3.77 8.41 4.60
N LEU A 88 -4.55 9.48 4.75
CA LEU A 88 -4.78 10.47 3.69
C LEU A 88 -3.50 11.19 3.29
N ASP A 89 -2.65 11.57 4.25
CA ASP A 89 -1.35 12.20 4.00
C ASP A 89 -0.42 11.28 3.20
N VAL A 90 -0.40 9.99 3.55
CA VAL A 90 0.35 8.96 2.81
C VAL A 90 -0.20 8.85 1.38
N CYS A 91 -1.52 8.77 1.21
CA CYS A 91 -2.14 8.65 -0.11
C CYS A 91 -1.90 9.90 -0.98
N ALA A 92 -2.00 11.11 -0.41
CA ALA A 92 -1.70 12.36 -1.10
C ALA A 92 -0.24 12.43 -1.56
N THR A 93 0.70 12.08 -0.67
CA THR A 93 2.13 12.06 -1.01
C THR A 93 2.44 11.01 -2.09
N LEU A 94 1.77 9.84 -2.04
CA LEU A 94 1.92 8.80 -3.08
C LEU A 94 1.50 9.31 -4.45
N ARG A 95 0.39 10.04 -4.53
CA ARG A 95 -0.09 10.64 -5.79
C ARG A 95 0.89 11.65 -6.37
N GLU A 96 1.52 12.47 -5.53
CA GLU A 96 2.60 13.37 -5.98
C GLU A 96 3.81 12.58 -6.51
N VAL A 97 4.22 11.51 -5.82
CA VAL A 97 5.32 10.64 -6.26
C VAL A 97 4.99 9.98 -7.61
N LEU A 98 3.77 9.48 -7.79
CA LEU A 98 3.32 8.89 -9.05
C LEU A 98 3.31 9.91 -10.19
N SER A 99 2.81 11.13 -9.91
CA SER A 99 2.82 12.23 -10.88
C SER A 99 4.25 12.55 -11.34
N GLN A 100 5.19 12.71 -10.40
CA GLN A 100 6.60 12.96 -10.70
C GLN A 100 7.25 11.80 -11.44
N MET A 101 6.91 10.56 -11.07
CA MET A 101 7.44 9.37 -11.72
C MET A 101 6.97 9.27 -13.18
N LYS A 102 5.66 9.43 -13.42
CA LYS A 102 5.04 9.48 -14.74
C LYS A 102 5.70 10.55 -15.63
N GLU A 103 5.86 11.76 -15.11
CA GLU A 103 6.53 12.85 -15.83
C GLU A 103 7.98 12.49 -16.18
N SER A 104 8.75 11.97 -15.21
CA SER A 104 10.15 11.58 -15.44
C SER A 104 10.32 10.43 -16.45
N LEU A 105 9.37 9.48 -16.48
CA LEU A 105 9.35 8.39 -17.45
C LEU A 105 9.00 8.91 -18.85
N ARG A 106 8.02 9.81 -18.95
CA ARG A 106 7.63 10.44 -20.22
C ARG A 106 8.75 11.29 -20.83
N GLU A 107 9.49 12.03 -20.00
CA GLU A 107 10.68 12.77 -20.45
C GLU A 107 11.80 11.83 -20.93
N LEU A 108 12.00 10.72 -20.22
CA LEU A 108 12.98 9.70 -20.57
C LEU A 108 12.62 9.02 -21.90
N GLU A 109 11.36 8.60 -22.06
CA GLU A 109 10.80 8.03 -23.29
C GLU A 109 10.99 8.99 -24.48
N SER A 110 10.62 10.26 -24.32
CA SER A 110 10.80 11.30 -25.34
C SER A 110 12.27 11.46 -25.77
N SER A 111 13.19 11.32 -24.82
CA SER A 111 14.63 11.41 -25.08
C SER A 111 15.16 10.17 -25.83
N LEU A 112 14.68 8.99 -25.46
CA LEU A 112 14.98 7.71 -26.14
C LEU A 112 14.48 7.73 -27.59
N ARG A 113 13.23 8.16 -27.83
CA ARG A 113 12.64 8.27 -29.17
C ARG A 113 13.41 9.19 -30.11
N ARG A 114 13.87 10.34 -29.59
CA ARG A 114 14.63 11.33 -30.36
C ARG A 114 16.10 10.96 -30.59
N ARG A 115 16.59 9.84 -30.03
CA ARG A 115 18.00 9.42 -30.07
C ARG A 115 18.98 10.52 -29.65
N THR A 116 18.53 11.42 -28.78
CA THR A 116 19.41 12.45 -28.20
C THR A 116 20.45 11.80 -27.31
N ALA A 117 21.62 12.41 -27.11
CA ALA A 117 22.71 11.88 -26.29
C ALA A 117 22.20 11.42 -24.90
N LEU A 118 21.97 10.11 -24.78
CA LEU A 118 21.21 9.47 -23.69
C LEU A 118 21.84 9.75 -22.32
N ALA A 119 23.17 9.82 -22.28
CA ALA A 119 23.92 10.13 -21.07
C ALA A 119 23.50 11.47 -20.42
N ASN A 120 23.23 12.50 -21.23
CA ASN A 120 22.90 13.84 -20.74
C ASN A 120 21.45 13.96 -20.21
N LYS A 121 20.58 12.98 -20.53
CA LYS A 121 19.15 12.98 -20.16
C LYS A 121 18.79 11.91 -19.14
N LEU A 122 19.65 10.92 -18.95
CA LEU A 122 19.50 9.94 -17.89
C LEU A 122 19.79 10.51 -16.48
N ASP A 123 20.70 11.49 -16.38
CA ASP A 123 21.02 12.15 -15.11
C ASP A 123 19.83 12.86 -14.43
N PRO A 124 18.99 13.61 -15.16
CA PRO A 124 17.71 14.12 -14.64
C PRO A 124 16.80 13.03 -14.06
N TYR A 125 16.56 11.94 -14.81
CA TYR A 125 15.73 10.82 -14.35
C TYR A 125 16.31 10.20 -13.07
N ILE A 126 17.61 9.85 -13.06
CA ILE A 126 18.28 9.27 -11.88
C ILE A 126 18.17 10.22 -10.67
N THR A 127 18.31 11.52 -10.88
CA THR A 127 18.24 12.52 -9.81
C THR A 127 16.82 12.63 -9.26
N SER A 128 15.81 12.71 -10.13
CA SER A 128 14.40 12.68 -9.75
C SER A 128 14.08 11.39 -8.96
N ARG A 129 14.50 10.25 -9.50
CA ARG A 129 14.30 8.92 -8.90
C ARG A 129 14.91 8.82 -7.50
N LYS A 130 16.12 9.35 -7.28
CA LYS A 130 16.74 9.41 -5.94
C LYS A 130 15.92 10.26 -4.96
N LYS A 131 15.34 11.38 -5.40
CA LYS A 131 14.47 12.20 -4.55
C LYS A 131 13.19 11.45 -4.18
N MET A 132 12.55 10.80 -5.16
CA MET A 132 11.36 9.98 -4.93
C MET A 132 11.64 8.84 -3.94
N LYS A 133 12.75 8.11 -4.09
CA LYS A 133 13.15 7.05 -3.13
C LYS A 133 13.27 7.58 -1.69
N LYS A 134 13.81 8.79 -1.49
CA LYS A 134 13.88 9.42 -0.16
C LYS A 134 12.50 9.76 0.42
N ILE A 135 11.54 10.14 -0.42
CA ILE A 135 10.16 10.38 -0.01
C ILE A 135 9.52 9.04 0.38
N ILE A 136 9.61 8.03 -0.49
CA ILE A 136 9.08 6.68 -0.26
C ILE A 136 9.62 6.06 1.05
N CYS A 137 10.93 6.19 1.32
CA CYS A 137 11.50 5.70 2.58
C CYS A 137 10.88 6.39 3.82
N ARG A 138 10.69 7.72 3.78
CA ARG A 138 10.05 8.45 4.88
C ARG A 138 8.59 8.02 5.09
N MET A 139 7.86 7.77 4.00
CA MET A 139 6.48 7.28 4.07
C MET A 139 6.42 5.89 4.70
N MET A 140 7.33 4.99 4.32
CA MET A 140 7.45 3.67 4.92
C MET A 140 7.76 3.74 6.43
N GLU A 141 8.65 4.65 6.85
CA GLU A 141 8.92 4.89 8.27
C GLU A 141 7.69 5.42 9.02
N ASN A 142 6.89 6.27 8.37
CA ASN A 142 5.65 6.79 8.96
C ASN A 142 4.61 5.69 9.13
N LEU A 143 4.36 4.86 8.11
CA LEU A 143 3.44 3.71 8.20
C LEU A 143 3.84 2.75 9.34
N LYS A 144 5.13 2.45 9.49
CA LYS A 144 5.62 1.63 10.62
C LYS A 144 5.39 2.28 11.99
N LYS A 145 5.39 3.60 12.08
CA LYS A 145 5.03 4.30 13.34
C LYS A 145 3.53 4.18 13.60
N MET A 146 2.70 4.28 12.57
CA MET A 146 1.24 4.08 12.67
C MET A 146 0.92 2.67 13.20
N GLU A 147 1.50 1.65 12.56
CA GLU A 147 1.33 0.25 12.96
C GLU A 147 1.75 0.00 14.43
N LYS A 148 2.88 0.57 14.86
CA LYS A 148 3.33 0.48 16.26
C LYS A 148 2.37 1.13 17.24
N LYS A 149 1.82 2.31 16.91
CA LYS A 149 0.82 2.98 17.74
C LYS A 149 -0.42 2.09 17.92
N GLN A 150 -0.91 1.48 16.84
CA GLN A 150 -2.03 0.55 16.91
C GLN A 150 -1.75 -0.67 17.81
N ASN A 151 -0.54 -1.25 17.70
CA ASN A 151 -0.15 -2.41 18.51
C ASN A 151 -0.03 -2.09 20.01
N ILE A 152 0.28 -0.84 20.37
CA ILE A 152 0.26 -0.38 21.77
C ILE A 152 -1.19 -0.28 22.26
N VAL A 153 -2.07 0.36 21.49
CA VAL A 153 -3.51 0.48 21.80
C VAL A 153 -4.21 -0.88 21.90
N LYS A 154 -3.71 -1.92 21.20
CA LYS A 154 -4.21 -3.30 21.33
C LYS A 154 -3.92 -3.94 22.69
N LYS A 155 -2.83 -3.56 23.37
CA LYS A 155 -2.39 -4.20 24.63
C LYS A 155 -3.09 -3.65 25.87
N ASP A 156 -3.52 -2.39 25.86
CA ASP A 156 -4.15 -1.74 27.02
C ASP A 156 -5.63 -2.07 27.20
N ASN A 157 -6.31 -2.61 26.18
CA ASN A 157 -7.75 -2.87 26.21
C ASN A 157 -8.07 -4.37 26.31
N GLN A 158 -8.00 -4.90 27.53
CA GLN A 158 -8.62 -6.16 27.90
C GLN A 158 -10.01 -5.84 28.46
N VAL A 159 -11.06 -6.06 27.64
CA VAL A 159 -12.51 -6.20 27.94
C VAL A 159 -13.29 -5.83 26.67
N GLU A 160 -14.06 -6.80 26.18
CA GLU A 160 -15.10 -6.75 25.13
C GLU A 160 -14.85 -5.75 23.97
N GLN A 161 -14.19 -6.24 22.90
CA GLN A 161 -14.24 -5.54 21.62
C GLN A 161 -15.64 -5.71 21.03
N GLU A 162 -16.45 -4.65 21.07
CA GLU A 162 -17.66 -4.60 20.24
C GLU A 162 -17.27 -4.80 18.76
N ALA A 163 -17.98 -5.70 18.05
CA ALA A 163 -17.60 -6.17 16.72
C ALA A 163 -17.29 -5.05 15.71
N ALA A 164 -18.02 -3.93 15.78
CA ALA A 164 -17.80 -2.77 14.93
C ALA A 164 -16.40 -2.15 15.09
N ARG A 165 -15.87 -2.12 16.32
CA ARG A 165 -14.54 -1.62 16.62
C ARG A 165 -13.44 -2.53 16.06
N SER A 166 -13.63 -3.85 16.10
CA SER A 166 -12.68 -4.80 15.50
C SER A 166 -12.59 -4.57 14.01
N ILE A 167 -13.73 -4.54 13.32
CA ILE A 167 -13.82 -4.33 11.86
C ILE A 167 -13.08 -3.06 11.44
N LEU A 168 -13.30 -1.93 12.13
CA LEU A 168 -12.64 -0.67 11.76
C LEU A 168 -11.12 -0.68 11.97
N LYS A 169 -10.62 -1.31 13.04
CA LYS A 169 -9.18 -1.51 13.24
C LYS A 169 -8.59 -2.37 12.14
N GLU A 170 -9.30 -3.44 11.78
CA GLU A 170 -8.90 -4.35 10.72
C GLU A 170 -8.84 -3.68 9.34
N VAL A 171 -9.75 -2.75 9.06
CA VAL A 171 -9.71 -1.87 7.87
C VAL A 171 -8.47 -0.99 7.87
N GLU A 172 -8.16 -0.35 9.00
CA GLU A 172 -6.98 0.50 9.14
C GLU A 172 -5.67 -0.29 8.91
N GLU A 173 -5.54 -1.46 9.54
CA GLU A 173 -4.39 -2.37 9.39
C GLU A 173 -4.22 -2.87 7.95
N THR A 174 -5.34 -3.26 7.32
CA THR A 174 -5.32 -3.71 5.92
C THR A 174 -4.91 -2.57 4.99
N SER A 175 -5.35 -1.34 5.28
CA SER A 175 -4.97 -0.16 4.51
C SER A 175 -3.48 0.12 4.60
N ILE A 176 -2.92 0.09 5.81
CA ILE A 176 -1.47 0.22 6.04
C ILE A 176 -0.71 -0.83 5.22
N SER A 177 -1.10 -2.10 5.32
CA SER A 177 -0.45 -3.20 4.59
C SER A 177 -0.49 -3.02 3.06
N VAL A 178 -1.63 -2.56 2.51
CA VAL A 178 -1.76 -2.26 1.07
C VAL A 178 -0.81 -1.12 0.67
N PHE A 179 -0.74 -0.03 1.45
CA PHE A 179 0.19 1.07 1.17
C PHE A 179 1.66 0.66 1.31
N GLU A 180 2.01 -0.19 2.28
CA GLU A 180 3.36 -0.74 2.40
C GLU A 180 3.74 -1.60 1.19
N SER A 181 2.85 -2.51 0.75
CA SER A 181 3.04 -3.32 -0.45
C SER A 181 3.26 -2.44 -1.68
N PHE A 182 2.52 -1.33 -1.78
CA PHE A 182 2.66 -0.38 -2.87
C PHE A 182 3.99 0.39 -2.80
N LEU A 183 4.38 0.90 -1.63
CA LEU A 183 5.67 1.57 -1.46
C LEU A 183 6.85 0.62 -1.76
N CYS A 184 6.72 -0.67 -1.40
CA CYS A 184 7.71 -1.70 -1.76
C CYS A 184 7.85 -1.90 -3.27
N PHE A 185 6.74 -1.84 -4.03
CA PHE A 185 6.78 -1.83 -5.49
C PHE A 185 7.55 -0.62 -6.03
N LEU A 186 7.28 0.56 -5.48
CA LEU A 186 7.92 1.80 -5.94
C LEU A 186 9.39 1.89 -5.51
N SER A 187 9.79 1.30 -4.39
CA SER A 187 11.17 1.18 -3.97
C SER A 187 11.24 0.22 -2.80
N LYS A 188 11.94 -0.90 -2.95
CA LYS A 188 12.16 -1.77 -1.81
C LYS A 188 13.01 -1.04 -0.76
N PRO A 189 12.64 -1.16 0.52
CA PRO A 189 13.55 -0.77 1.58
C PRO A 189 14.81 -1.60 1.41
N LYS A 190 15.96 -0.94 1.28
CA LYS A 190 17.22 -1.64 1.51
C LYS A 190 17.14 -2.17 2.93
N THR A 191 17.14 -3.49 3.10
CA THR A 191 17.36 -4.07 4.42
C THR A 191 18.68 -3.47 4.90
N ARG A 192 18.61 -2.54 5.87
CA ARG A 192 19.77 -2.32 6.70
C ARG A 192 19.92 -3.65 7.40
N SER A 193 20.86 -4.47 6.95
CA SER A 193 21.43 -5.45 7.86
C SER A 193 21.82 -4.63 9.08
N SER A 194 21.09 -4.81 10.18
CA SER A 194 21.62 -4.41 11.48
C SER A 194 22.99 -5.07 11.56
N GLY A 195 24.01 -4.32 11.97
CA GLY A 195 25.44 -4.65 11.81
C GLY A 195 25.95 -5.85 12.60
N TRP A 196 25.14 -6.91 12.74
CA TRP A 196 25.47 -8.17 13.42
C TRP A 196 25.26 -9.44 12.59
N SER A 197 24.75 -9.37 11.36
CA SER A 197 24.58 -10.56 10.53
C SER A 197 25.72 -10.81 9.52
N LEU A 198 26.96 -10.41 9.83
CA LEU A 198 28.13 -10.69 8.99
C LEU A 198 29.22 -11.46 9.76
N VAL A 199 28.86 -12.66 10.21
CA VAL A 199 29.84 -13.73 10.34
C VAL A 199 29.36 -14.95 9.55
N SER A 200 29.52 -14.87 8.23
CA SER A 200 29.90 -16.04 7.45
C SER A 200 30.85 -15.59 6.35
N LYS A 201 32.11 -16.03 6.49
CA LYS A 201 33.15 -15.98 5.47
C LYS A 201 32.63 -16.67 4.20
N VAL A 202 32.85 -16.08 3.03
CA VAL A 202 33.51 -16.74 1.90
C VAL A 202 34.10 -15.64 0.99
N VAL A 203 35.41 -15.76 0.77
CA VAL A 203 36.16 -15.02 -0.23
C VAL A 203 35.91 -15.70 -1.57
N SER A 204 35.31 -15.00 -2.52
CA SER A 204 35.64 -15.19 -3.93
C SER A 204 35.45 -13.89 -4.70
N SER A 205 36.43 -13.64 -5.56
CA SER A 205 36.68 -12.40 -6.27
C SER A 205 35.63 -12.15 -7.36
N LYS A 206 35.24 -10.87 -7.51
CA LYS A 206 34.85 -10.22 -8.77
C LYS A 206 33.95 -11.05 -9.70
N ARG A 207 32.69 -11.25 -9.32
CA ARG A 207 31.53 -11.30 -10.22
C ARG A 207 30.33 -10.74 -9.49
N ILE A 208 29.60 -9.84 -10.15
CA ILE A 208 28.32 -9.31 -9.72
C ILE A 208 27.40 -10.53 -9.50
N SER A 209 27.17 -10.92 -8.25
CA SER A 209 26.38 -12.11 -7.92
C SER A 209 24.91 -11.82 -8.11
N CYS A 210 24.29 -12.66 -8.94
CA CYS A 210 22.97 -12.53 -9.53
C CYS A 210 21.87 -13.12 -8.63
N GLU A 211 21.81 -12.73 -7.36
CA GLU A 211 20.79 -13.23 -6.40
C GLU A 211 19.71 -12.20 -6.04
N ALA A 212 19.85 -10.94 -6.50
CA ALA A 212 18.86 -9.88 -6.27
C ALA A 212 17.71 -9.84 -7.31
N ALA A 213 17.79 -10.64 -8.38
CA ALA A 213 16.89 -10.51 -9.54
C ALA A 213 15.55 -11.23 -9.39
N ALA A 214 15.40 -12.21 -8.47
CA ALA A 214 14.19 -13.03 -8.40
C ALA A 214 12.97 -12.32 -7.78
N ASP A 215 13.14 -11.11 -7.25
CA ASP A 215 12.08 -10.36 -6.56
C ASP A 215 12.19 -8.84 -6.86
N ALA A 216 12.87 -8.41 -7.92
CA ALA A 216 12.91 -6.98 -8.26
C ALA A 216 11.52 -6.52 -8.77
N SER A 217 11.11 -5.30 -8.42
CA SER A 217 9.91 -4.72 -9.04
C SER A 217 10.22 -4.23 -10.45
N GLU A 218 9.19 -4.05 -11.29
CA GLU A 218 9.32 -3.46 -12.64
C GLU A 218 10.10 -2.13 -12.62
N VAL A 219 9.92 -1.34 -11.55
CA VAL A 219 10.63 -0.07 -11.35
C VAL A 219 12.11 -0.29 -11.08
N GLU A 220 12.46 -1.28 -10.26
CA GLU A 220 13.85 -1.59 -9.91
C GLU A 220 14.60 -2.25 -11.06
N GLU A 221 13.93 -3.12 -11.82
CA GLU A 221 14.47 -3.69 -13.05
C GLU A 221 14.83 -2.59 -14.05
N LEU A 222 13.91 -1.65 -14.30
CA LEU A 222 14.17 -0.53 -15.19
C LEU A 222 15.32 0.34 -14.67
N ASP A 223 15.35 0.63 -13.36
CA ASP A 223 16.45 1.39 -12.74
C ASP A 223 17.82 0.69 -12.98
N ILE A 224 17.89 -0.64 -12.90
CA ILE A 224 19.12 -1.41 -13.15
C ILE A 224 19.53 -1.35 -14.63
N GLU A 225 18.58 -1.58 -15.55
CA GLU A 225 18.83 -1.53 -16.98
C GLU A 225 19.34 -0.16 -17.43
N LEU A 226 18.73 0.91 -16.93
CA LEU A 226 19.16 2.28 -17.22
C LEU A 226 20.58 2.56 -16.71
N LEU A 227 20.97 2.00 -15.55
CA LEU A 227 22.34 2.13 -15.06
C LEU A 227 23.35 1.38 -15.95
N ILE A 228 23.00 0.19 -16.43
CA ILE A 228 23.83 -0.59 -17.37
C ILE A 228 23.97 0.18 -18.69
N MET A 229 22.87 0.75 -19.21
CA MET A 229 22.88 1.63 -20.38
C MET A 229 23.81 2.82 -20.22
N LYS A 230 23.84 3.42 -19.03
CA LYS A 230 24.73 4.56 -18.76
C LYS A 230 26.20 4.20 -18.94
N SER A 231 26.59 2.98 -18.58
CA SER A 231 27.97 2.50 -18.72
C SER A 231 28.33 2.02 -20.13
N ASN A 232 27.37 1.52 -20.90
CA ASN A 232 27.60 0.90 -22.22
C ASN A 232 26.94 1.75 -23.32
N LYS A 233 27.74 2.58 -24.02
CA LYS A 233 27.23 3.63 -24.92
C LYS A 233 26.59 3.14 -26.23
N ASP A 234 26.85 1.90 -26.69
CA ASP A 234 26.52 1.47 -28.06
C ASP A 234 25.82 0.10 -28.15
N ASN A 235 24.63 -0.05 -27.56
CA ASN A 235 23.77 -1.22 -27.81
C ASN A 235 22.37 -0.80 -28.27
N SER A 236 22.16 -0.75 -29.59
CA SER A 236 20.91 -0.31 -30.21
C SER A 236 19.72 -1.25 -29.95
N ILE A 237 19.98 -2.54 -29.72
CA ILE A 237 18.93 -3.53 -29.39
C ILE A 237 18.42 -3.27 -27.98
N LEU A 238 19.35 -3.16 -27.03
CA LEU A 238 19.05 -2.89 -25.63
C LEU A 238 18.32 -1.54 -25.45
N MET A 239 18.66 -0.52 -26.24
CA MET A 239 17.94 0.76 -26.23
C MET A 239 16.45 0.63 -26.61
N ARG A 240 16.13 -0.20 -27.61
CA ARG A 240 14.74 -0.42 -28.04
C ARG A 240 13.94 -1.16 -26.96
N ASP A 241 14.56 -2.13 -26.30
CA ASP A 241 13.91 -2.91 -25.24
C ASP A 241 13.67 -2.05 -23.99
N VAL A 242 14.65 -1.22 -23.59
CA VAL A 242 14.46 -0.24 -22.51
C VAL A 242 13.37 0.76 -22.85
N GLN A 243 13.31 1.27 -24.08
CA GLN A 243 12.24 2.18 -24.49
C GLN A 243 10.85 1.55 -24.30
N LYS A 244 10.65 0.30 -24.74
CA LYS A 244 9.39 -0.42 -24.53
C LYS A 244 9.05 -0.60 -23.05
N ARG A 245 10.06 -0.89 -22.21
CA ARG A 245 9.89 -1.01 -20.76
C ARG A 245 9.51 0.32 -20.10
N VAL A 246 10.12 1.43 -20.52
CA VAL A 246 9.75 2.79 -20.06
C VAL A 246 8.30 3.09 -20.43
N GLU A 247 7.89 2.83 -21.69
CA GLU A 247 6.52 3.04 -22.17
C GLU A 247 5.50 2.19 -21.37
N ALA A 248 5.80 0.91 -21.17
CA ALA A 248 4.95 0.01 -20.39
C ALA A 248 4.84 0.47 -18.93
N LEU A 249 5.95 0.83 -18.28
CA LEU A 249 5.95 1.28 -16.90
C LEU A 249 5.22 2.62 -16.74
N GLU A 250 5.37 3.56 -17.68
CA GLU A 250 4.64 4.84 -17.66
C GLU A 250 3.12 4.61 -17.71
N SER A 251 2.67 3.67 -18.57
CA SER A 251 1.26 3.26 -18.62
C SER A 251 0.79 2.65 -17.31
N SER A 252 1.57 1.73 -16.72
CA SER A 252 1.24 1.13 -15.43
C SER A 252 1.16 2.16 -14.30
N ILE A 253 2.10 3.12 -14.24
CA ILE A 253 2.09 4.18 -13.24
C ILE A 253 0.85 5.08 -13.38
N ARG A 254 0.43 5.37 -14.62
CA ARG A 254 -0.80 6.14 -14.89
C ARG A 254 -2.04 5.42 -14.35
N GLU A 255 -2.18 4.12 -14.62
CA GLU A 255 -3.30 3.33 -14.11
C GLU A 255 -3.30 3.29 -12.57
N ILE A 256 -2.13 3.06 -11.96
CA ILE A 256 -1.98 3.06 -10.50
C ILE A 256 -2.39 4.42 -9.91
N GLU A 257 -2.01 5.54 -10.55
CA GLU A 257 -2.38 6.89 -10.13
C GLU A 257 -3.89 7.13 -10.14
N GLU A 258 -4.59 6.67 -11.18
CA GLU A 258 -6.05 6.74 -11.30
C GLU A 258 -6.76 5.92 -10.21
N VAL A 259 -6.28 4.71 -9.94
CA VAL A 259 -6.83 3.87 -8.86
C VAL A 259 -6.52 4.48 -7.49
N CYS A 260 -5.34 5.08 -7.31
CA CYS A 260 -4.94 5.76 -6.08
C CYS A 260 -5.83 6.99 -5.80
N GLU A 261 -6.20 7.75 -6.84
CA GLU A 261 -7.18 8.83 -6.73
C GLU A 261 -8.56 8.32 -6.27
N CYS A 262 -9.01 7.17 -6.79
CA CYS A 262 -10.25 6.55 -6.33
C CYS A 262 -10.19 6.18 -4.85
N VAL A 263 -9.08 5.58 -4.40
CA VAL A 263 -8.86 5.26 -2.97
C VAL A 263 -8.87 6.52 -2.11
N TYR A 264 -8.18 7.59 -2.54
CA TYR A 264 -8.17 8.86 -1.82
C TYR A 264 -9.58 9.41 -1.60
N ARG A 265 -10.43 9.38 -2.63
CA ARG A 265 -11.83 9.83 -2.52
C ARG A 265 -12.65 8.97 -1.56
N SER A 266 -12.52 7.65 -1.62
CA SER A 266 -13.22 6.75 -0.69
C SER A 266 -12.75 6.98 0.76
N LEU A 267 -11.45 7.21 0.99
CA LEU A 267 -10.91 7.57 2.31
C LEU A 267 -11.51 8.88 2.86
N VAL A 268 -11.59 9.93 2.02
CA VAL A 268 -12.22 11.20 2.40
C VAL A 268 -13.69 11.00 2.75
N LYS A 269 -14.42 10.22 1.94
CA LYS A 269 -15.83 9.91 2.18
C LYS A 269 -16.02 9.20 3.53
N THR A 270 -15.26 8.14 3.78
CA THR A 270 -15.31 7.41 5.05
C THR A 270 -14.96 8.30 6.25
N ARG A 271 -13.97 9.20 6.12
CA ARG A 271 -13.65 10.17 7.16
C ARG A 271 -14.84 11.08 7.47
N VAL A 272 -15.53 11.59 6.45
CA VAL A 272 -16.74 12.40 6.64
C VAL A 272 -17.83 11.60 7.35
N SER A 273 -18.04 10.34 6.97
CA SER A 273 -18.98 9.44 7.63
C SER A 273 -18.65 9.23 9.12
N LEU A 274 -17.37 9.05 9.47
CA LEU A 274 -16.93 8.95 10.86
C LEU A 274 -17.11 10.26 11.65
N LEU A 275 -16.87 11.42 11.03
CA LEU A 275 -17.11 12.72 11.66
C LEU A 275 -18.60 12.93 11.97
N ASN A 276 -19.47 12.61 11.01
CA ASN A 276 -20.91 12.73 11.20
C ASN A 276 -21.43 11.84 12.35
N ILE A 277 -20.79 10.70 12.62
CA ILE A 277 -21.14 9.82 13.75
C ILE A 277 -20.74 10.44 15.10
N LEU A 278 -19.72 11.29 15.15
CA LEU A 278 -19.28 11.95 16.40
C LEU A 278 -20.06 13.23 16.73
N ASP A 279 -20.62 13.86 15.71
CA ASP A 279 -21.40 15.10 15.81
C ASP A 279 -22.88 14.86 16.21
N HIS A 280 -23.32 13.60 16.25
CA HIS A 280 -24.67 13.15 16.64
C HIS A 280 -24.66 12.31 17.92
#